data_AF-A0A1B8FM56-F1
#
_entry.id   AF-A0A1B8FM56-F1
#
_cell.length_a   1.000
_cell.length_b   1.000
_cell.length_c   1.000
_cell.angle_alpha   90.00
_cell.angle_beta   90.00
_cell.angle_gamma   90.00
#
_symmetry.space_group_name_H-M   'P 1'
#
loop_
_entity.id
_entity.type
_entity.pdbx_description
1 polymer ?
#
loop_
_entity_poly.entity_id
_entity_poly.type
_entity_poly.pdbx_seq_one_letter_code
_entity_poly.pdbx_strand_id
1 'polypeptide(L)'
;MQFTLTNALMAMLIMAGAARASPTDETSNTEVTSIVSTGVIDRDISEGSDMGETSVESDCKHGACPEYNVPFDFMEEIWQNQTYTYTIRVNDCGQCISVQASDGGCANFISCGIKQLICVDATKGRGFRDKGGRKCFMMSRGKVGNCGLAKTTQIFWPAGKSC
;
A
#
# COMPACT_ATOMS: atom_id res chain seq x y z
N MET A 1 41.47 -17.98 23.61
CA MET A 1 41.01 -19.24 24.23
C MET A 1 39.53 -19.38 23.89
N GLN A 2 39.22 -20.26 22.92
CA GLN A 2 37.87 -20.68 22.56
C GLN A 2 37.29 -21.56 23.67
N PHE A 3 35.97 -21.47 23.91
CA PHE A 3 35.12 -22.66 24.04
C PHE A 3 33.71 -22.34 23.53
N THR A 4 33.30 -23.17 22.58
CA THR A 4 32.03 -23.27 21.86
C THR A 4 31.03 -24.13 22.64
N LEU A 5 29.72 -23.89 22.49
CA LEU A 5 28.67 -24.91 22.70
C LEU A 5 27.55 -24.75 21.66
N THR A 6 27.81 -25.42 20.54
CA THR A 6 26.96 -26.25 19.66
C THR A 6 25.47 -26.45 20.00
N ASN A 7 24.61 -26.01 19.06
CA ASN A 7 23.42 -26.61 18.44
C ASN A 7 22.44 -27.56 19.16
N ALA A 8 21.19 -27.44 18.65
CA ALA A 8 20.07 -28.40 18.61
C ALA A 8 19.17 -28.35 19.86
N LEU A 9 17.84 -28.49 19.80
CA LEU A 9 16.89 -29.18 18.93
C LEU A 9 15.49 -28.70 19.44
N MET A 10 14.46 -28.38 18.64
CA MET A 10 13.47 -29.36 18.17
C MET A 10 12.34 -28.63 17.43
N ALA A 11 11.98 -29.20 16.29
CA ALA A 11 10.77 -28.91 15.53
C ALA A 11 9.52 -29.46 16.25
N MET A 12 8.37 -28.81 16.05
CA MET A 12 7.06 -29.48 16.15
C MET A 12 6.32 -29.37 14.82
N LEU A 13 5.91 -30.54 14.32
CA LEU A 13 5.09 -30.85 13.16
C LEU A 13 3.58 -30.65 13.50
N ILE A 14 2.76 -29.95 12.71
CA ILE A 14 1.98 -30.34 11.49
C ILE A 14 0.54 -30.87 11.76
N MET A 15 -0.40 -30.28 10.99
CA MET A 15 -1.71 -30.73 10.45
C MET A 15 -3.01 -30.66 11.27
N ALA A 16 -3.93 -29.83 10.78
CA ALA A 16 -5.32 -30.16 10.34
C ALA A 16 -5.93 -28.84 9.83
N GLY A 17 -6.74 -28.72 8.79
CA GLY A 17 -7.46 -29.61 7.92
C GLY A 17 -8.37 -28.69 7.09
N ALA A 18 -8.57 -29.02 5.82
CA ALA A 18 -9.30 -28.18 4.86
C ALA A 18 -10.77 -27.98 5.25
N ALA A 19 -11.28 -26.75 5.15
CA ALA A 19 -12.69 -26.48 4.91
C ALA A 19 -12.81 -25.70 3.60
N ARG A 20 -13.26 -26.41 2.57
CA ARG A 20 -13.78 -25.80 1.34
C ARG A 20 -15.22 -25.36 1.60
N ALA A 21 -15.55 -24.12 1.24
CA ALA A 21 -16.90 -23.75 0.87
C ALA A 21 -16.85 -22.65 -0.20
N SER A 22 -17.55 -22.87 -1.29
CA SER A 22 -18.00 -21.89 -2.30
C SER A 22 -19.44 -22.28 -2.67
N PRO A 23 -20.15 -21.48 -3.46
CA PRO A 23 -20.49 -20.07 -3.32
C PRO A 23 -22.01 -19.91 -3.07
N THR A 24 -22.48 -18.74 -2.62
CA THR A 24 -23.90 -18.39 -2.74
C THR A 24 -24.06 -17.32 -3.81
N ASP A 25 -24.56 -17.76 -4.95
CA ASP A 25 -25.33 -16.95 -5.90
C ASP A 25 -26.57 -16.41 -5.17
N GLU A 26 -26.77 -15.09 -5.18
CA GLU A 26 -28.13 -14.55 -5.27
C GLU A 26 -28.12 -13.35 -6.22
N THR A 27 -28.67 -13.61 -7.39
CA THR A 27 -29.26 -12.61 -8.26
C THR A 27 -30.54 -12.11 -7.58
N SER A 28 -30.63 -10.80 -7.32
CA SER A 28 -31.93 -10.15 -7.18
C SER A 28 -31.95 -8.92 -8.06
N ASN A 29 -32.73 -9.05 -9.13
CA ASN A 29 -33.12 -7.98 -10.01
C ASN A 29 -34.24 -7.21 -9.32
N THR A 30 -34.10 -5.91 -9.05
CA THR A 30 -35.28 -5.04 -8.99
C THR A 30 -34.92 -3.63 -9.44
N GLU A 31 -35.30 -3.40 -10.69
CA GLU A 31 -35.80 -2.19 -11.32
C GLU A 31 -35.74 -0.85 -10.57
N VAL A 32 -35.19 0.12 -11.30
CA VAL A 32 -35.40 1.57 -11.18
C VAL A 32 -36.90 1.89 -11.06
N THR A 33 -37.28 2.70 -10.08
CA THR A 33 -38.33 3.71 -10.31
C THR A 33 -38.31 4.87 -9.31
N SER A 34 -38.14 6.06 -9.90
CA SER A 34 -38.76 7.33 -9.57
C SER A 34 -38.48 8.02 -8.22
N ILE A 35 -37.59 9.01 -8.32
CA ILE A 35 -37.72 10.31 -7.65
C ILE A 35 -39.19 10.80 -7.66
N VAL A 36 -39.75 11.01 -6.47
CA VAL A 36 -40.92 11.86 -6.25
C VAL A 36 -40.50 12.96 -5.29
N SER A 37 -40.31 14.14 -5.86
CA SER A 37 -40.16 15.40 -5.14
C SER A 37 -41.54 15.87 -4.71
N THR A 38 -41.82 15.84 -3.41
CA THR A 38 -42.84 16.67 -2.76
C THR A 38 -42.65 16.61 -1.25
N GLY A 39 -42.39 17.75 -0.62
CA GLY A 39 -42.56 17.91 0.82
C GLY A 39 -41.53 18.82 1.45
N VAL A 40 -41.80 20.13 1.43
CA VAL A 40 -41.19 21.08 2.36
C VAL A 40 -41.57 20.63 3.76
N ILE A 41 -40.60 20.24 4.58
CA ILE A 41 -40.79 20.04 6.01
C ILE A 41 -39.77 20.93 6.72
N ASP A 42 -40.25 22.08 7.16
CA ASP A 42 -39.60 22.94 8.13
C ASP A 42 -39.42 22.11 9.40
N ARG A 43 -38.18 21.84 9.79
CA ARG A 43 -37.88 21.13 11.03
C ARG A 43 -36.93 21.99 11.86
N ASP A 44 -37.54 22.60 12.87
CA ASP A 44 -36.90 23.28 13.99
C ASP A 44 -35.59 22.61 14.37
N ILE A 45 -34.50 23.37 14.22
CA ILE A 45 -33.19 23.00 14.74
C ILE A 45 -33.23 23.29 16.25
N SER A 46 -33.79 22.35 16.99
CA SER A 46 -33.60 22.28 18.44
C SER A 46 -32.17 21.80 18.68
N GLU A 47 -31.36 22.66 19.30
CA GLU A 47 -30.07 22.28 19.87
C GLU A 47 -30.24 21.03 20.74
N GLY A 48 -29.56 19.97 20.35
CA GLY A 48 -29.61 18.67 20.99
C GLY A 48 -28.21 18.07 20.95
N SER A 49 -27.62 18.08 22.14
CA SER A 49 -26.36 17.44 22.56
C SER A 49 -26.04 16.10 21.89
N ASP A 50 -24.74 15.84 21.80
CA ASP A 50 -24.08 14.55 21.56
C ASP A 50 -23.63 14.29 20.12
N MET A 51 -22.58 15.01 19.72
CA MET A 51 -21.67 14.52 18.68
C MET A 51 -20.51 13.85 19.40
N GLY A 52 -20.71 12.59 19.81
CA GLY A 52 -19.59 11.69 19.99
C GLY A 52 -18.69 11.81 18.76
N GLU A 53 -17.39 12.00 19.00
CA GLU A 53 -16.38 12.15 17.95
C GLU A 53 -16.34 10.87 17.11
N THR A 54 -17.23 10.76 16.13
CA THR A 54 -17.09 9.82 15.04
C THR A 54 -16.05 10.43 14.12
N SER A 55 -14.77 10.24 14.45
CA SER A 55 -13.71 10.25 13.46
C SER A 55 -13.97 9.06 12.54
N VAL A 56 -14.90 9.22 11.61
CA VAL A 56 -14.89 8.43 10.39
C VAL A 56 -13.69 8.95 9.62
N GLU A 57 -12.51 8.50 10.03
CA GLU A 57 -11.30 8.59 9.24
C GLU A 57 -11.59 7.72 8.01
N SER A 58 -12.12 8.35 6.97
CA SER A 58 -12.24 7.69 5.68
C SER A 58 -10.82 7.30 5.31
N ASP A 59 -10.55 6.00 5.33
CA ASP A 59 -9.27 5.38 4.98
C ASP A 59 -8.91 5.71 3.53
N CYS A 60 -8.43 6.93 3.31
CA CYS A 60 -7.90 7.35 2.03
C CYS A 60 -6.52 6.71 1.92
N LYS A 61 -6.44 5.61 1.18
CA LYS A 61 -5.20 4.86 0.92
C LYS A 61 -4.92 4.87 -0.56
N HIS A 62 -3.69 5.21 -0.96
CA HIS A 62 -3.26 4.98 -2.34
C HIS A 62 -3.32 3.48 -2.67
N GLY A 63 -3.64 3.19 -3.93
CA GLY A 63 -3.67 1.82 -4.42
C GLY A 63 -2.29 1.15 -4.34
N ALA A 64 -2.28 -0.18 -4.25
CA ALA A 64 -1.06 -0.98 -4.15
C ALA A 64 -0.25 -1.07 -5.46
N CYS A 65 -0.82 -0.66 -6.60
CA CYS A 65 -0.12 -0.69 -7.87
C CYS A 65 0.79 0.54 -8.03
N PRO A 66 1.96 0.38 -8.66
CA PRO A 66 2.74 1.53 -9.11
C PRO A 66 1.93 2.42 -10.07
N GLU A 67 2.16 3.73 -10.01
CA GLU A 67 1.71 4.63 -11.07
C GLU A 67 2.49 4.41 -12.37
N TYR A 68 2.04 5.01 -13.47
CA TYR A 68 2.78 5.10 -14.75
C TYR A 68 3.13 3.76 -15.42
N ASN A 69 2.47 2.66 -15.05
CA ASN A 69 2.69 1.32 -15.62
C ASN A 69 4.17 0.88 -15.60
N VAL A 70 4.86 1.15 -14.48
CA VAL A 70 6.25 0.78 -14.24
C VAL A 70 6.39 -0.48 -13.36
N PRO A 71 7.53 -1.18 -13.39
CA PRO A 71 7.71 -2.40 -12.58
C PRO A 71 7.65 -2.15 -11.07
N PHE A 72 7.99 -0.95 -10.62
CA PHE A 72 7.84 -0.51 -9.24
C PHE A 72 7.87 1.01 -9.17
N ASP A 73 7.32 1.59 -8.10
CA ASP A 73 7.59 2.97 -7.72
C ASP A 73 7.84 3.09 -6.21
N PHE A 74 8.36 4.25 -5.84
CA PHE A 74 8.60 4.65 -4.45
C PHE A 74 7.77 5.89 -4.17
N MET A 75 6.89 5.78 -3.19
CA MET A 75 5.99 6.83 -2.76
C MET A 75 6.44 7.39 -1.41
N GLU A 76 6.57 8.70 -1.36
CA GLU A 76 6.90 9.47 -0.16
C GLU A 76 5.72 10.36 0.18
N GLU A 77 5.16 10.16 1.38
CA GLU A 77 4.04 10.92 1.89
C GLU A 77 4.46 11.73 3.12
N ILE A 78 4.17 13.03 3.09
CA ILE A 78 4.37 13.93 4.22
C ILE A 78 3.01 14.24 4.81
N TRP A 79 2.79 13.82 6.05
CA TRP A 79 1.53 14.01 6.77
C TRP A 79 1.45 15.37 7.45
N GLN A 80 0.24 15.80 7.83
CA GLN A 80 0.03 17.10 8.49
C GLN A 80 0.86 17.29 9.76
N ASN A 81 1.04 16.22 10.53
CA ASN A 81 1.87 16.15 11.73
C ASN A 81 3.39 16.07 11.45
N GLN A 82 3.82 16.28 10.20
CA GLN A 82 5.21 16.20 9.73
C GLN A 82 5.84 14.80 9.80
N THR A 83 5.02 13.75 9.92
CA THR A 83 5.51 12.37 9.79
C THR A 83 5.68 12.01 8.32
N TYR A 84 6.66 11.15 8.04
CA TYR A 84 6.92 10.63 6.71
C TYR A 84 6.46 9.18 6.62
N THR A 85 5.83 8.81 5.51
CA THR A 85 5.56 7.42 5.16
C THR A 85 6.21 7.10 3.82
N TYR A 86 6.90 5.98 3.80
CA TYR A 86 7.67 5.53 2.66
C TYR A 86 7.13 4.18 2.22
N THR A 87 6.72 4.10 0.96
CA THR A 87 6.05 2.91 0.43
C THR A 87 6.66 2.57 -0.91
N ILE A 88 7.09 1.31 -1.08
CA ILE A 88 7.45 0.77 -2.38
C ILE A 88 6.29 -0.05 -2.89
N ARG A 89 5.78 0.33 -4.07
CA ARG A 89 4.75 -0.43 -4.76
C ARG A 89 5.38 -1.16 -5.92
N VAL A 90 4.93 -2.39 -6.16
CA VAL A 90 5.52 -3.26 -7.18
C VAL A 90 4.42 -3.95 -7.93
N ASN A 91 4.51 -3.97 -9.25
CA ASN A 91 3.75 -4.89 -10.08
C ASN A 91 4.65 -6.09 -10.39
N ASP A 92 4.34 -7.23 -9.78
CA ASP A 92 5.11 -8.45 -9.96
C ASP A 92 4.17 -9.65 -10.16
N CYS A 93 4.40 -10.41 -11.24
CA CYS A 93 3.53 -11.52 -11.67
C CYS A 93 2.05 -11.15 -11.83
N GLY A 94 1.78 -9.93 -12.29
CA GLY A 94 0.41 -9.44 -12.48
C GLY A 94 -0.31 -9.13 -11.17
N GLN A 95 0.40 -9.16 -10.04
CA GLN A 95 -0.14 -8.77 -8.75
C GLN A 95 0.58 -7.51 -8.25
N CYS A 96 -0.22 -6.57 -7.77
CA CYS A 96 0.28 -5.36 -7.15
C CYS A 96 0.48 -5.58 -5.66
N ILE A 97 1.65 -5.21 -5.16
CA ILE A 97 1.99 -5.26 -3.75
C ILE A 97 2.47 -3.90 -3.28
N SER A 98 2.12 -3.55 -2.05
CA SER A 98 2.57 -2.35 -1.36
C SER A 98 3.37 -2.78 -0.15
N VAL A 99 4.61 -2.29 -0.04
CA VAL A 99 5.54 -2.69 1.01
C VAL A 99 6.09 -1.42 1.66
N GLN A 100 6.01 -1.34 2.99
CA GLN A 100 6.60 -0.23 3.70
C GLN A 100 8.12 -0.26 3.54
N ALA A 101 8.69 0.89 3.21
CA ALA A 101 10.12 1.08 3.05
C ALA A 101 10.70 1.80 4.27
N SER A 102 12.00 1.64 4.46
CA SER A 102 12.74 2.44 5.43
C SER A 102 12.87 3.90 4.97
N ASP A 103 13.30 4.76 5.88
CA ASP A 103 13.66 6.17 5.63
C ASP A 103 14.77 6.33 4.56
N GLY A 104 15.52 5.26 4.28
CA GLY A 104 16.47 5.19 3.16
C GLY A 104 15.88 4.71 1.83
N GLY A 105 14.56 4.59 1.74
CA GLY A 105 13.84 4.15 0.55
C GLY A 105 14.09 2.69 0.19
N CYS A 106 14.42 1.84 1.16
CA CYS A 106 14.71 0.42 0.92
C CYS A 106 13.63 -0.50 1.52
N ALA A 107 13.27 -1.55 0.78
CA ALA A 107 12.47 -2.65 1.29
C ALA A 107 12.98 -4.01 0.79
N ASN A 108 13.02 -4.98 1.69
CA ASN A 108 13.28 -6.39 1.37
C ASN A 108 12.00 -7.19 1.63
N PHE A 109 11.54 -7.93 0.62
CA PHE A 109 10.29 -8.65 0.66
C PHE A 109 10.32 -9.85 -0.29
N ILE A 110 9.34 -10.74 -0.16
CA ILE A 110 9.15 -11.86 -1.07
C ILE A 110 7.95 -11.55 -1.96
N SER A 111 8.13 -11.70 -3.27
CA SER A 111 7.03 -11.67 -4.24
C SER A 111 7.28 -12.68 -5.34
N CYS A 112 6.21 -13.33 -5.79
CA CYS A 112 6.28 -14.46 -6.70
C CYS A 112 7.21 -15.60 -6.23
N GLY A 113 7.29 -15.83 -4.92
CA GLY A 113 8.20 -16.83 -4.34
C GLY A 113 9.69 -16.48 -4.39
N ILE A 114 10.06 -15.28 -4.85
CA ILE A 114 11.45 -14.83 -4.98
C ILE A 114 11.70 -13.67 -4.02
N LYS A 115 12.83 -13.72 -3.31
CA LYS A 115 13.31 -12.60 -2.47
C LYS A 115 13.74 -11.44 -3.36
N GLN A 116 13.34 -10.23 -2.96
CA GLN A 116 13.66 -9.02 -3.70
C GLN A 116 14.08 -7.91 -2.76
N LEU A 117 15.04 -7.12 -3.20
CA LEU A 117 15.46 -5.90 -2.54
C LEU A 117 15.27 -4.73 -3.51
N ILE A 118 14.50 -3.74 -3.12
CA ILE A 118 14.40 -2.47 -3.82
C ILE A 118 14.94 -1.39 -2.91
N CYS A 119 15.76 -0.51 -3.45
CA CYS A 119 16.26 0.68 -2.77
C CYS A 119 16.19 1.88 -3.70
N VAL A 120 15.62 2.98 -3.22
CA VAL A 120 15.48 4.25 -3.93
C VAL A 120 16.14 5.36 -3.13
N ASP A 121 17.16 5.98 -3.72
CA ASP A 121 17.79 7.20 -3.23
C ASP A 121 17.12 8.38 -3.95
N ALA A 122 16.01 8.84 -3.38
CA ALA A 122 15.22 9.95 -3.90
C ALA A 122 16.03 11.25 -4.01
N THR A 123 17.03 11.44 -3.12
CA THR A 123 17.88 12.63 -3.11
C THR A 123 18.84 12.68 -4.30
N LYS A 124 19.25 11.53 -4.82
CA LYS A 124 20.13 11.39 -5.98
C LYS A 124 19.41 10.97 -7.26
N GLY A 125 18.09 10.73 -7.20
CA GLY A 125 17.30 10.31 -8.36
C GLY A 125 17.74 8.98 -8.94
N ARG A 126 18.15 8.03 -8.09
CA ARG A 126 18.65 6.70 -8.49
C ARG A 126 18.03 5.61 -7.64
N GLY A 127 17.93 4.41 -8.18
CA GLY A 127 17.47 3.25 -7.42
C GLY A 127 17.93 1.94 -8.04
N PHE A 128 17.71 0.85 -7.33
CA PHE A 128 17.92 -0.50 -7.87
C PHE A 128 16.83 -1.47 -7.40
N ARG A 129 16.63 -2.51 -8.20
CA ARG A 129 15.86 -3.71 -7.84
C ARG A 129 16.75 -4.93 -8.04
N ASP A 130 16.88 -5.74 -7.00
CA ASP A 130 17.54 -7.04 -7.06
C ASP A 130 16.49 -8.13 -6.91
N LYS A 131 16.38 -8.99 -7.93
CA LYS A 131 15.50 -10.16 -7.99
C LYS A 131 16.28 -11.31 -8.62
N GLY A 132 17.31 -11.79 -7.92
CA GLY A 132 18.26 -12.77 -8.47
C GLY A 132 19.23 -12.15 -9.48
N GLY A 133 19.48 -10.85 -9.38
CA GLY A 133 20.24 -10.06 -10.33
C GLY A 133 19.89 -8.59 -10.19
N ARG A 134 20.88 -7.78 -9.79
CA ARG A 134 20.70 -6.34 -9.57
C ARG A 134 20.52 -5.59 -10.89
N LYS A 135 19.45 -4.82 -11.00
CA LYS A 135 19.21 -3.84 -12.06
C LYS A 135 19.11 -2.45 -11.43
N CYS A 136 19.83 -1.50 -12.00
CA CYS A 136 19.90 -0.14 -11.51
C CYS A 136 19.15 0.82 -12.47
N PHE A 137 18.58 1.88 -11.93
CA PHE A 137 17.63 2.76 -12.61
C PHE A 137 17.87 4.24 -12.27
N MET A 138 17.69 5.09 -13.28
CA MET A 138 17.41 6.51 -13.03
C MET A 138 15.94 6.64 -12.64
N MET A 139 15.69 7.45 -11.62
CA MET A 139 14.34 7.68 -11.11
C MET A 139 13.81 9.00 -11.67
N SER A 140 12.68 8.96 -12.35
CA SER A 140 11.84 10.13 -12.54
C SER A 140 11.12 10.47 -11.24
N ARG A 141 10.70 11.72 -11.11
CA ARG A 141 9.96 12.24 -9.96
C ARG A 141 8.70 12.94 -10.43
N GLY A 142 7.62 12.76 -9.67
CA GLY A 142 6.34 13.43 -9.88
C GLY A 142 5.59 13.62 -8.58
N LYS A 143 4.43 14.27 -8.68
CA LYS A 143 3.47 14.41 -7.59
C LYS A 143 2.17 13.76 -8.02
N VAL A 144 1.46 13.16 -7.08
CA VAL A 144 0.10 12.67 -7.27
C VAL A 144 -0.84 13.34 -6.30
N GLY A 145 -2.15 13.08 -6.47
CA GLY A 145 -3.16 13.51 -5.51
C GLY A 145 -2.81 13.04 -4.11
N ASN A 146 -2.92 13.95 -3.15
CA ASN A 146 -2.82 13.61 -1.75
C ASN A 146 -4.02 12.77 -1.33
N CYS A 147 -3.81 11.83 -0.40
CA CYS A 147 -4.90 11.09 0.22
C CYS A 147 -5.02 11.49 1.70
N GLY A 148 -6.25 11.67 2.18
CA GLY A 148 -6.53 11.94 3.59
C GLY A 148 -5.79 13.18 4.10
N LEU A 149 -5.04 13.01 5.20
CA LEU A 149 -4.26 14.08 5.84
C LEU A 149 -2.83 14.23 5.28
N ALA A 150 -2.52 13.62 4.14
CA ALA A 150 -1.24 13.86 3.47
C ALA A 150 -1.20 15.32 2.96
N LYS A 151 -0.17 16.07 3.37
CA LYS A 151 0.14 17.41 2.82
C LYS A 151 0.72 17.31 1.42
N THR A 152 1.53 16.28 1.17
CA THR A 152 2.18 16.08 -0.13
C THR A 152 2.46 14.60 -0.32
N THR A 153 2.12 14.09 -1.51
CA THR A 153 2.52 12.77 -1.98
C THR A 153 3.43 12.94 -3.21
N GLN A 154 4.65 12.41 -3.10
CA GLN A 154 5.62 12.36 -4.19
C GLN A 154 5.85 10.92 -4.63
N ILE A 155 6.11 10.73 -5.91
CA ILE A 155 6.38 9.40 -6.47
C ILE A 155 7.65 9.45 -7.29
N PHE A 156 8.44 8.40 -7.13
CA PHE A 156 9.66 8.15 -7.88
C PHE A 156 9.53 6.82 -8.62
N TRP A 157 9.75 6.82 -9.93
CA TRP A 157 9.64 5.60 -10.75
C TRP A 157 10.82 5.45 -11.71
N PRO A 158 11.17 4.22 -12.12
CA PRO A 158 12.20 3.97 -13.12
C PRO A 158 11.84 4.63 -14.47
N ALA A 159 12.73 5.48 -14.99
CA ALA A 159 12.57 6.10 -16.31
C ALA A 159 13.73 5.82 -17.27
N GLY A 160 14.84 5.29 -16.77
CA GLY A 160 16.01 4.93 -17.55
C GLY A 160 16.91 3.96 -16.81
N LYS A 161 17.97 3.48 -17.48
CA LYS A 161 19.02 2.66 -16.85
C LYS A 161 20.15 3.57 -16.36
N SER A 162 20.63 3.36 -15.13
CA SER A 162 21.87 3.96 -14.61
C SER A 162 22.51 3.04 -13.61
N CYS A 163 23.83 3.04 -13.50
CA CYS A 163 24.58 2.43 -12.40
C CYS A 163 25.26 3.53 -11.58
#